data_AF-A0A830EDR5-F1
#
_entry.id   AF-A0A830EDR5-F1
#
_cell.length_a   1.000
_cell.length_b   1.000
_cell.length_c   1.000
_cell.angle_alpha   90.00
_cell.angle_beta   90.00
_cell.angle_gamma   90.00
#
_symmetry.space_group_name_H-M   'P 1'
#
loop_
_entity.id
_entity.type
_entity.pdbx_description
1 polymer ?
#
loop_
_entity_poly.entity_id
_entity_poly.type
_entity_poly.pdbx_seq_one_letter_code
_entity_poly.pdbx_strand_id
1 'polypeptide(L)'
;MGRTNPTYRDALRAIEERWAEFRRALRRRDQPRFDRLFEYAREHADASGLLNHQNPLLPALLSIDLEQEARLDDHEERLTELERRLSETGGEQQQSSSEGTTGGSE
;
A
#
# COMPACT_ATOMS: atom_id res chain seq x y z
N MET A 1 27.75 14.62 29.51
CA MET A 1 26.69 13.71 30.00
C MET A 1 25.67 13.53 28.88
N GLY A 2 25.53 12.31 28.35
CA GLY A 2 24.39 11.84 27.55
C GLY A 2 24.11 12.51 26.20
N ARG A 3 24.92 12.26 25.17
CA ARG A 3 24.43 12.35 23.79
C ARG A 3 24.20 10.93 23.29
N THR A 4 23.06 10.37 23.65
CA THR A 4 22.56 9.16 22.98
C THR A 4 22.53 9.47 21.49
N ASN A 5 23.21 8.66 20.68
CA ASN A 5 23.23 8.87 19.24
C ASN A 5 21.76 8.83 18.75
N PRO A 6 21.28 9.83 18.02
CA PRO A 6 19.89 9.85 17.57
C PRO A 6 19.58 8.59 16.79
N THR A 7 18.49 7.93 17.14
CA THR A 7 18.06 6.70 16.47
C THR A 7 17.52 7.02 15.08
N TYR A 8 17.41 6.01 14.22
CA TYR A 8 16.71 6.18 12.94
C TYR A 8 15.27 6.70 13.13
N ARG A 9 14.58 6.30 14.21
CA ARG A 9 13.25 6.79 14.55
C ARG A 9 13.25 8.29 14.87
N ASP A 10 14.28 8.78 15.56
CA ASP A 10 14.43 10.23 15.83
C ASP A 10 14.69 11.00 14.53
N ALA A 11 15.52 10.44 13.65
CA ALA A 11 15.79 11.03 12.34
C ALA A 11 14.53 11.08 11.45
N LEU A 12 13.71 10.03 11.47
CA LEU A 12 12.45 9.97 10.72
C LEU A 12 11.44 11.00 11.23
N ARG A 13 11.33 11.17 12.56
CA ARG A 13 10.49 12.24 13.15
C ARG A 13 10.96 13.62 12.71
N ALA A 14 12.27 13.88 12.71
CA ALA A 14 12.83 15.15 12.25
C ALA A 14 12.60 15.41 10.76
N ILE A 15 12.52 14.35 9.93
CA ILE A 15 12.09 14.46 8.54
C ILE A 15 10.61 14.83 8.50
N GLU A 16 9.73 14.09 9.18
CA GLU A 16 8.28 14.34 9.20
C GLU A 16 7.94 15.79 9.59
N GLU A 17 8.58 16.30 10.63
CA GLU A 17 8.45 17.70 11.08
C GLU A 17 8.85 18.71 10.00
N ARG A 18 9.93 18.43 9.26
CA ARG A 18 10.41 19.29 8.17
C ARG A 18 9.43 19.36 7.01
N TRP A 19 8.62 18.32 6.81
CA TRP A 19 7.59 18.27 5.77
C TRP A 19 6.22 18.74 6.25
N ALA A 20 6.07 19.24 7.48
CA ALA A 20 4.79 19.68 8.02
C ALA A 20 4.13 20.82 7.23
N GLU A 21 4.92 21.75 6.68
CA GLU A 21 4.41 22.82 5.79
C GLU A 21 3.90 22.25 4.47
N PHE A 22 4.65 21.31 3.87
CA PHE A 22 4.22 20.62 2.66
C PHE A 22 2.90 19.89 2.88
N ARG A 23 2.79 19.13 3.98
CA ARG A 23 1.56 18.45 4.38
C ARG A 23 0.39 19.41 4.50
N ARG A 24 0.59 20.59 5.10
CA ARG A 24 -0.45 21.62 5.25
C ARG A 24 -0.90 22.21 3.92
N ALA A 25 0.01 22.30 2.95
CA ALA A 25 -0.30 22.77 1.60
C ALA A 25 -1.04 21.72 0.73
N LEU A 26 -1.00 20.43 1.10
CA LEU A 26 -1.73 19.38 0.38
C LEU A 26 -3.25 19.56 0.48
N ARG A 27 -3.94 19.16 -0.60
CA ARG A 27 -5.41 19.04 -0.59
C ARG A 27 -5.84 18.11 0.54
N ARG A 28 -6.99 18.38 1.15
CA ARG A 28 -7.54 17.56 2.25
C ARG A 28 -7.60 16.06 1.94
N ARG A 29 -7.89 15.70 0.69
CA ARG A 29 -7.93 14.30 0.23
C ARG A 29 -6.57 13.60 0.25
N ASP A 30 -5.48 14.35 0.19
CA ASP A 30 -4.10 13.83 0.05
C ASP A 30 -3.34 13.82 1.38
N GLN A 31 -3.80 14.57 2.39
CA GLN A 31 -3.17 14.57 3.73
C GLN A 31 -3.16 13.17 4.38
N PRO A 32 -4.25 12.36 4.35
CA PRO A 32 -4.20 11.02 4.91
C PRO A 32 -3.26 10.08 4.14
N ARG A 33 -3.08 10.30 2.83
CA ARG A 33 -2.10 9.53 2.04
C ARG A 33 -0.68 9.87 2.44
N PHE A 34 -0.41 11.16 2.64
CA PHE A 34 0.88 11.64 3.13
C PHE A 34 1.22 11.06 4.51
N ASP A 35 0.27 11.08 5.45
CA ASP A 35 0.47 10.53 6.80
C ASP A 35 0.87 9.06 6.75
N ARG A 36 0.23 8.30 5.86
CA ARG A 36 0.52 6.87 5.64
C ARG A 36 1.93 6.62 5.11
N LEU A 37 2.53 7.53 4.34
CA LEU A 37 3.91 7.36 3.89
C LEU A 37 4.88 7.28 5.08
N PHE A 38 4.65 8.07 6.13
CA PHE A 38 5.48 8.02 7.33
C PHE A 38 5.16 6.81 8.23
N GLU A 39 3.97 6.23 8.11
CA GLU A 39 3.65 4.91 8.71
C GLU A 39 4.50 3.81 8.05
N TYR A 40 4.53 3.74 6.71
CA TYR A 40 5.36 2.79 5.97
C TYR A 40 6.85 2.90 6.29
N ALA A 41 7.36 4.13 6.36
CA ALA A 41 8.74 4.36 6.76
C ALA A 41 9.04 3.91 8.20
N ARG A 42 8.04 3.91 9.10
CA ARG A 42 8.18 3.45 10.49
C ARG A 42 8.15 1.92 10.60
N GLU A 43 7.36 1.23 9.79
CA GLU A 43 7.29 -0.25 9.79
C GLU A 43 8.65 -0.89 9.49
N HIS A 44 9.46 -0.21 8.71
CA HIS A 44 10.80 -0.63 8.31
C HIS A 44 11.94 0.04 9.10
N ALA A 45 11.62 0.68 10.23
CA ALA A 45 12.60 1.43 11.01
C ALA A 45 13.75 0.56 11.56
N ASP A 46 13.47 -0.70 11.88
CA ASP A 46 14.46 -1.61 12.44
C ASP A 46 15.47 -2.07 11.38
N ALA A 47 15.01 -2.34 10.15
CA ALA A 47 15.88 -2.63 9.00
C ALA A 47 16.71 -1.41 8.59
N SER A 48 16.07 -0.23 8.57
CA SER A 48 16.69 1.04 8.20
C SER A 48 17.75 1.50 9.20
N GLY A 49 17.58 1.18 10.49
CA GLY A 49 18.52 1.50 11.56
C GLY A 49 19.86 0.78 11.47
N LEU A 50 19.94 -0.35 10.75
CA LEU A 50 21.17 -1.13 10.59
C LEU A 50 22.21 -0.47 9.69
N LEU A 51 21.76 0.39 8.75
CA LEU A 51 22.62 0.94 7.70
C LEU A 51 23.40 2.20 8.11
N ASN A 52 23.18 2.71 9.33
CA ASN A 52 23.75 3.97 9.85
C ASN A 52 23.87 5.07 8.77
N HIS A 53 22.79 5.23 7.99
CA HIS A 53 22.84 5.96 6.73
C HIS A 53 23.02 7.46 6.99
N GLN A 54 23.94 8.11 6.26
CA GLN A 54 24.15 9.56 6.40
C GLN A 54 22.90 10.36 6.00
N ASN A 55 22.09 9.82 5.11
CA ASN A 55 20.81 10.40 4.72
C ASN A 55 19.64 9.47 5.12
N PRO A 56 18.95 9.75 6.24
CA PRO A 56 17.81 8.95 6.70
C PRO A 56 16.59 9.02 5.77
N LEU A 57 16.56 9.94 4.80
CA LEU A 57 15.49 10.02 3.81
C LEU A 57 15.50 8.85 2.83
N LEU A 58 16.68 8.35 2.44
CA LEU A 58 16.80 7.25 1.49
C LEU A 58 16.14 5.95 1.98
N PRO A 59 16.46 5.42 3.18
CA PRO A 59 15.77 4.25 3.69
C PRO A 59 14.28 4.50 3.93
N ALA A 60 13.86 5.72 4.29
CA ALA A 60 12.44 6.06 4.42
C ALA A 60 11.69 5.94 3.09
N LEU A 61 12.29 6.45 2.00
CA LEU A 61 11.73 6.33 0.65
C LEU A 61 11.68 4.87 0.18
N LEU A 62 12.73 4.08 0.44
CA LEU A 62 12.74 2.66 0.09
C LEU A 62 11.66 1.87 0.85
N SER A 63 11.44 2.21 2.11
CA SER A 63 10.41 1.60 2.94
C SER A 63 9.01 1.94 2.44
N ILE A 64 8.80 3.20 2.01
CA ILE A 64 7.56 3.63 1.36
C ILE A 64 7.32 2.88 0.07
N ASP A 65 8.36 2.69 -0.75
CA ASP A 65 8.29 1.98 -2.03
C ASP A 65 7.91 0.51 -1.83
N LEU A 66 8.56 -0.18 -0.87
CA LEU A 66 8.25 -1.58 -0.54
C LEU A 66 6.80 -1.78 -0.10
N GLU A 67 6.27 -0.91 0.77
CA GLU A 67 4.87 -0.98 1.21
C GLU A 67 3.88 -0.62 0.08
N GLN A 68 4.32 0.16 -0.90
CA GLN A 68 3.52 0.46 -2.08
C GLN A 68 3.48 -0.74 -3.04
N GLU A 69 4.61 -1.40 -3.28
CA GLU A 69 4.68 -2.64 -4.07
C GLU A 69 3.81 -3.74 -3.44
N ALA A 70 3.91 -3.97 -2.13
CA ALA A 70 3.07 -4.96 -1.43
C ALA A 70 1.56 -4.69 -1.57
N ARG A 71 1.17 -3.40 -1.64
CA ARG A 71 -0.22 -3.02 -1.87
C ARG A 71 -0.66 -3.15 -3.32
N LEU A 72 0.25 -2.99 -4.27
CA LEU A 72 -0.02 -3.27 -5.68
C LEU A 72 -0.28 -4.76 -5.84
N ASP A 73 0.57 -5.62 -5.27
CA ASP A 73 0.40 -7.07 -5.28
C ASP A 73 -0.98 -7.48 -4.72
N ASP A 74 -1.36 -6.99 -3.52
CA ASP A 74 -2.69 -7.26 -2.93
C ASP A 74 -3.84 -6.84 -3.85
N HIS A 75 -3.69 -5.69 -4.52
CA HIS A 75 -4.72 -5.19 -5.43
C HIS A 75 -4.80 -6.02 -6.72
N GLU A 76 -3.67 -6.47 -7.27
CA GLU A 76 -3.61 -7.34 -8.44
C GLU A 76 -4.19 -8.72 -8.15
N GLU A 77 -3.86 -9.31 -6.99
CA GLU A 77 -4.45 -10.57 -6.53
C GLU A 77 -5.96 -10.46 -6.37
N ARG A 78 -6.43 -9.38 -5.74
CA ARG A 78 -7.87 -9.14 -5.56
C ARG A 78 -8.60 -8.92 -6.88
N LEU A 79 -7.99 -8.21 -7.83
CA LEU A 79 -8.56 -8.05 -9.17
C LEU A 79 -8.69 -9.39 -9.87
N THR A 80 -7.63 -10.20 -9.87
CA THR A 80 -7.62 -11.54 -10.45
C THR A 80 -8.73 -12.42 -9.86
N GLU A 81 -8.91 -12.39 -8.55
CA GLU A 81 -9.96 -13.16 -7.88
C GLU A 81 -11.38 -12.66 -8.24
N LEU A 82 -11.58 -11.35 -8.33
CA LEU A 82 -12.87 -10.78 -8.75
C LEU A 82 -13.19 -11.12 -10.21
N GLU A 83 -12.20 -11.07 -11.10
CA GLU A 83 -12.34 -11.45 -12.52
C GLU A 83 -12.67 -12.94 -12.68
N ARG A 84 -12.04 -13.81 -11.89
CA ARG A 84 -12.34 -15.24 -11.85
C ARG A 84 -13.79 -15.50 -11.43
N ARG A 85 -14.24 -14.90 -10.33
CA ARG A 85 -15.62 -15.05 -9.81
C ARG A 85 -16.67 -14.54 -10.81
N LEU A 86 -16.39 -13.44 -11.49
CA LEU A 86 -17.28 -12.89 -12.50
C LEU A 86 -17.41 -13.84 -13.70
N SER A 87 -16.30 -14.43 -14.13
CA SER A 87 -16.27 -15.42 -15.23
C SER A 87 -17.06 -16.69 -14.90
N GLU A 88 -16.91 -17.21 -13.67
CA GLU A 88 -17.65 -18.38 -13.18
C GLU A 88 -19.16 -18.10 -13.14
N THR A 89 -19.57 -16.97 -12.56
CA THR A 89 -20.98 -16.57 -12.47
C THR A 89 -21.60 -16.34 -13.86
N GLY A 90 -20.83 -15.77 -14.81
CA GLY A 90 -21.27 -15.57 -16.19
C GLY A 90 -21.42 -16.87 -16.97
N GLY A 91 -20.54 -17.84 -16.74
CA GLY A 91 -20.62 -19.17 -17.35
C GLY A 91 -21.84 -19.98 -16.90
N GLU A 92 -22.16 -19.93 -15.61
CA GLU A 92 -23.34 -20.59 -15.03
C GLU A 92 -24.68 -20.04 -15.57
N GLN A 93 -24.76 -18.72 -15.81
CA GLN A 93 -25.93 -18.09 -16.42
C GLN A 93 -26.13 -18.49 -17.89
N GLN A 94 -25.03 -18.75 -18.61
CA GLN A 94 -25.06 -19.12 -20.02
C GLN A 94 -25.43 -20.61 -20.21
N GLN A 95 -24.97 -21.49 -19.32
CA GLN A 95 -25.37 -22.91 -19.30
C GLN A 95 -26.85 -23.10 -18.94
N SER A 96 -27.33 -22.47 -17.86
CA SER A 96 -28.74 -22.57 -17.45
C SER A 96 -29.73 -22.04 -18.51
N SER A 97 -29.34 -21.01 -19.27
CA SER A 97 -30.15 -20.49 -20.39
C SER A 97 -30.20 -21.46 -21.59
N SER A 98 -29.14 -22.24 -21.79
CA SER A 98 -29.06 -23.22 -22.88
C SER A 98 -29.84 -24.51 -22.60
N GLU A 99 -29.91 -24.94 -21.33
CA GLU A 99 -30.66 -26.13 -20.91
C GLU A 99 -32.18 -25.90 -20.80
N GLY A 100 -32.63 -24.66 -20.54
CA GLY A 100 -34.06 -24.33 -20.48
C GLY A 100 -34.78 -24.30 -21.84
N THR A 101 -34.04 -24.29 -22.97
CA THR A 101 -34.62 -24.14 -24.31
C THR A 101 -34.89 -25.49 -25.01
N THR A 102 -34.33 -26.61 -24.54
CA THR A 102 -34.44 -27.92 -25.21
C THR A 102 -35.58 -28.81 -24.70
N GLY A 103 -36.37 -28.37 -23.70
CA GLY A 103 -37.39 -29.20 -23.05
C GLY A 103 -38.86 -28.97 -23.45
N GLY A 104 -39.16 -28.10 -24.42
CA GLY A 104 -40.54 -27.69 -24.71
C GLY A 104 -41.00 -27.94 -26.15
N SER A 105 -41.22 -29.21 -26.52
CA SER A 105 -42.05 -29.60 -27.67
C SER A 105 -42.39 -31.10 -27.56
N GLU A 106 -43.53 -31.42 -26.94
CA GLU A 106 -44.28 -32.67 -27.16
C GLU A 106 -45.48 -32.37 -28.08
#